data_AF-A0A537JTR8-F1
#
_entry.id   AF-A0A537JTR8-F1
#
_cell.length_a   1.000
_cell.length_b   1.000
_cell.length_c   1.000
_cell.angle_alpha   90.00
_cell.angle_beta   90.00
_cell.angle_gamma   90.00
#
_symmetry.space_group_name_H-M   'P 1'
#
loop_
_entity.id
_entity.type
_entity.pdbx_description
1 polymer ?
#
loop_
_entity_poly.entity_id
_entity_poly.type
_entity_poly.pdbx_seq_one_letter_code
_entity_poly.pdbx_strand_id
1 'polypeptide(L)'
;MVKLGQLQRGDIVMVNDEGLMREGTVVQTNGEEHMALIDNGIQEFWYAPQDIFPVALDESQLMKFGFEKEPLDGNAIKYKKGVFRLVTPTSGDFSMSFRISIRK
;
A
#
# COMPACT_ATOMS: atom_id res chain seq x y z
N MET A 1 -12.26 2.44 4.88
CA MET A 1 -13.04 2.10 3.67
C MET A 1 -12.47 2.86 2.50
N VAL A 2 -11.95 2.15 1.49
CA VAL A 2 -11.44 2.78 0.27
C VAL A 2 -12.62 3.14 -0.64
N LYS A 3 -12.56 4.27 -1.35
CA LYS A 3 -13.57 4.59 -2.37
C LYS A 3 -13.25 3.79 -3.63
N LEU A 4 -14.23 3.09 -4.19
CA LEU A 4 -14.02 2.26 -5.39
C LEU A 4 -13.39 3.04 -6.55
N GLY A 5 -13.82 4.29 -6.78
CA GLY A 5 -13.26 5.14 -7.84
C GLY A 5 -11.81 5.63 -7.61
N GLN A 6 -11.20 5.31 -6.47
CA GLN A 6 -9.78 5.56 -6.20
C GLN A 6 -8.91 4.34 -6.44
N LEU A 7 -9.50 3.15 -6.60
CA LEU A 7 -8.76 1.93 -6.89
C LEU A 7 -8.33 1.93 -8.35
N GLN A 8 -7.06 1.63 -8.58
CA GLN A 8 -6.46 1.44 -9.89
C GLN A 8 -5.93 0.02 -10.02
N ARG A 9 -5.89 -0.48 -11.25
CA ARG A 9 -5.26 -1.77 -11.55
C ARG A 9 -3.79 -1.74 -11.09
N GLY A 10 -3.39 -2.75 -10.32
CA GLY A 10 -2.06 -2.87 -9.73
C GLY A 10 -1.93 -2.28 -8.33
N ASP A 11 -2.97 -1.62 -7.80
CA ASP A 11 -2.97 -1.18 -6.40
C ASP A 11 -2.91 -2.38 -5.45
N ILE A 12 -2.12 -2.23 -4.39
CA ILE A 12 -2.01 -3.23 -3.33
C ILE A 12 -2.92 -2.81 -2.18
N VAL A 13 -3.82 -3.71 -1.81
CA VAL A 13 -4.87 -3.50 -0.80
C VAL A 13 -4.90 -4.65 0.19
N MET A 14 -5.53 -4.41 1.35
CA MET A 14 -5.93 -5.49 2.25
C MET A 14 -7.39 -5.82 1.99
N VAL A 15 -7.73 -7.10 1.89
CA VAL A 15 -9.10 -7.60 1.76
C VAL A 15 -9.49 -8.45 2.95
N ASN A 16 -10.75 -8.38 3.34
CA ASN A 16 -11.35 -9.32 4.27
C ASN A 16 -11.98 -10.49 3.50
N ASP A 17 -11.30 -11.63 3.49
CA ASP A 17 -11.75 -12.86 2.84
C ASP A 17 -12.38 -13.79 3.87
N GLU A 18 -13.71 -13.73 4.02
CA GLU A 18 -14.48 -14.53 4.98
C GLU A 18 -13.98 -14.43 6.44
N GLY A 19 -13.55 -13.23 6.85
CA GLY A 19 -13.01 -12.98 8.20
C GLY A 19 -11.48 -13.06 8.28
N LEU A 20 -10.80 -13.48 7.20
CA LEU A 20 -9.35 -13.52 7.13
C LEU A 20 -8.80 -12.34 6.33
N MET A 21 -7.99 -11.51 6.98
CA MET A 21 -7.32 -10.39 6.31
C MET A 21 -6.19 -10.89 5.41
N ARG A 22 -6.21 -10.51 4.13
CA ARG A 22 -5.19 -10.86 3.14
C ARG A 22 -4.72 -9.63 2.37
N GLU A 23 -3.46 -9.65 1.96
CA GLU A 23 -2.94 -8.70 0.98
C GLU A 23 -3.36 -9.16 -0.42
N GLY A 24 -3.76 -8.23 -1.27
CA GLY A 24 -4.18 -8.53 -2.63
C GLY A 24 -3.89 -7.39 -3.60
N THR A 25 -3.90 -7.71 -4.89
CA THR A 25 -3.66 -6.75 -5.97
C THR A 25 -4.95 -6.52 -6.76
N VAL A 26 -5.31 -5.26 -6.96
CA VAL A 26 -6.49 -4.90 -7.77
C VAL A 26 -6.22 -5.28 -9.23
N VAL A 27 -7.08 -6.13 -9.78
CA VAL A 27 -7.05 -6.54 -11.19
C VAL A 27 -7.93 -5.61 -12.03
N GLN A 28 -9.15 -5.35 -11.55
CA GLN A 28 -10.15 -4.52 -12.24
C GLN A 28 -11.21 -3.99 -11.26
N THR A 29 -11.87 -2.89 -11.60
CA THR A 29 -13.09 -2.40 -10.92
C THR A 29 -14.31 -2.54 -11.82
N ASN A 30 -15.47 -2.92 -11.26
CA ASN A 30 -16.76 -2.89 -11.92
C ASN A 30 -17.61 -1.75 -11.33
N GLY A 31 -17.91 -0.75 -12.15
CA GLY A 31 -18.71 0.40 -11.75
C GLY A 31 -20.21 0.11 -11.59
N GLU A 32 -20.74 -0.85 -12.36
CA GLU A 32 -22.17 -1.21 -12.33
C GLU A 32 -22.51 -2.04 -11.09
N GLU A 33 -21.67 -3.02 -10.78
CA GLU A 33 -21.85 -3.89 -9.62
C GLU A 33 -21.23 -3.32 -8.34
N HIS A 34 -20.52 -2.19 -8.44
CA HIS A 34 -19.81 -1.54 -7.34
C HIS A 34 -18.81 -2.46 -6.62
N MET A 35 -18.07 -3.28 -7.35
CA MET A 35 -17.09 -4.22 -6.81
C MET A 35 -15.69 -4.05 -7.44
N ALA A 36 -14.67 -4.61 -6.79
CA ALA A 36 -13.33 -4.74 -7.37
C ALA A 36 -12.92 -6.21 -7.43
N LEU A 37 -12.39 -6.63 -8.58
CA LEU A 37 -11.72 -7.90 -8.77
C LEU A 37 -10.31 -7.78 -8.21
N ILE A 38 -9.99 -8.62 -7.23
CA ILE A 38 -8.71 -8.60 -6.54
C ILE A 38 -8.12 -10.01 -6.57
N ASP A 39 -6.87 -10.11 -6.98
CA ASP A 39 -6.05 -11.30 -6.77
C ASP A 39 -5.54 -11.28 -5.33
N ASN A 40 -6.05 -12.18 -4.49
CA ASN A 40 -5.70 -12.27 -3.07
C ASN A 40 -4.49 -13.17 -2.79
N GLY A 41 -3.77 -13.60 -3.84
CA GLY A 41 -2.65 -14.54 -3.77
C GLY A 41 -3.04 -16.01 -3.77
N ILE A 42 -4.34 -16.34 -3.72
CA ILE A 42 -4.88 -17.68 -3.91
C ILE A 42 -5.72 -17.73 -5.19
N GLN A 43 -6.61 -16.76 -5.36
CA GLN A 43 -7.48 -16.63 -6.52
C GLN A 43 -7.90 -15.16 -6.74
N GLU A 44 -8.45 -14.90 -7.92
CA GLU A 44 -9.16 -13.66 -8.20
C GLU A 44 -10.61 -13.75 -7.70
N PHE A 45 -11.05 -12.76 -6.94
CA PHE A 45 -12.43 -12.69 -6.43
C PHE A 45 -12.95 -11.25 -6.40
N TRP A 46 -14.28 -11.10 -6.52
CA TRP A 46 -14.94 -9.80 -6.47
C TRP A 46 -15.27 -9.42 -5.02
N TYR A 47 -14.69 -8.33 -4.55
CA TYR A 47 -14.92 -7.80 -3.21
C TYR A 47 -15.73 -6.50 -3.24
N ALA A 48 -16.61 -6.36 -2.25
CA ALA A 48 -17.32 -5.12 -2.00
C ALA A 48 -16.39 -4.07 -1.34
N PRO A 49 -16.60 -2.76 -1.54
CA PRO A 49 -15.73 -1.71 -1.00
C PRO A 49 -15.56 -1.73 0.53
N GLN A 50 -16.55 -2.26 1.25
CA GLN A 50 -16.52 -2.41 2.70
C GLN A 50 -15.50 -3.47 3.18
N ASP A 51 -15.18 -4.44 2.34
CA ASP A 51 -14.23 -5.51 2.60
C ASP A 51 -12.82 -5.17 2.07
N ILE A 52 -12.65 -3.97 1.50
CA ILE A 52 -11.38 -3.48 0.94
C ILE A 52 -10.83 -2.34 1.79
N PHE A 53 -9.59 -2.52 2.23
CA PHE A 53 -8.89 -1.64 3.14
C PHE A 53 -7.55 -1.21 2.54
N PRO A 54 -7.08 0.02 2.83
CA PRO A 54 -5.75 0.43 2.41
C PRO A 54 -4.70 -0.40 3.15
N VAL A 55 -3.58 -0.71 2.49
CA VAL A 55 -2.41 -1.25 3.17
C VAL A 55 -1.81 -0.14 4.05
N ALA A 56 -1.57 -0.44 5.32
CA ALA A 56 -0.81 0.43 6.20
C ALA A 56 0.64 0.48 5.72
N LEU A 57 1.16 1.68 5.45
CA LEU A 57 2.55 1.83 5.07
C LEU A 57 3.43 1.77 6.32
N ASP A 58 4.14 0.66 6.49
CA ASP A 58 5.14 0.47 7.53
C ASP A 58 6.49 0.06 6.93
N GLU A 59 7.49 -0.13 7.79
CA GLU A 59 8.83 -0.53 7.35
C GLU A 59 8.79 -1.88 6.61
N SER A 60 8.00 -2.84 7.08
CA SER A 60 7.91 -4.17 6.46
C SER A 60 7.37 -4.09 5.03
N GLN A 61 6.37 -3.24 4.80
CA GLN A 61 5.78 -3.00 3.50
C GLN A 61 6.76 -2.30 2.55
N LEU A 62 7.53 -1.34 3.05
CA LEU A 62 8.61 -0.73 2.26
C LEU A 62 9.67 -1.75 1.84
N MET A 63 10.07 -2.64 2.74
CA MET A 63 11.01 -3.72 2.40
C MET A 63 10.44 -4.67 1.34
N LYS A 64 9.17 -5.07 1.46
CA LYS A 64 8.48 -5.87 0.44
C LYS A 64 8.45 -5.18 -0.92
N PHE A 65 8.26 -3.86 -0.93
CA PHE A 65 8.30 -3.07 -2.16
C PHE A 65 9.72 -2.85 -2.68
N GLY A 66 10.76 -3.35 -2.02
CA GLY A 66 12.15 -3.24 -2.45
C GLY A 66 12.76 -1.87 -2.18
N PHE A 67 12.31 -1.18 -1.14
CA PHE A 67 13.03 -0.01 -0.64
C PHE A 67 14.24 -0.46 0.19
N GLU A 68 15.34 0.26 0.04
CA GLU A 68 16.53 0.13 0.86
C GLU A 68 16.54 1.16 1.99
N LYS A 69 16.95 0.72 3.17
CA LYS A 69 17.06 1.54 4.38
C LYS A 69 18.44 2.22 4.48
N GLU A 70 18.46 3.51 4.73
CA GLU A 70 19.64 4.33 5.01
C GLU A 70 19.39 5.11 6.31
N PRO A 71 20.08 4.79 7.41
CA PRO A 71 20.06 5.62 8.62
C PRO A 71 20.62 7.01 8.29
N LEU A 72 19.98 8.05 8.79
CA LEU A 72 20.49 9.43 8.76
C LEU A 72 20.95 9.83 10.16
N ASP A 73 21.62 10.98 10.27
CA ASP A 73 22.03 11.51 11.57
C ASP A 73 20.84 11.68 12.53
N GLY A 74 21.03 11.24 13.77
CA GLY A 74 19.97 11.20 14.79
C GLY A 74 19.10 9.94 14.70
N ASN A 75 17.78 10.11 14.82
CA ASN A 75 16.80 9.00 14.80
C ASN A 75 16.07 8.87 13.46
N ALA A 76 16.46 9.68 12.46
CA ALA A 76 15.80 9.71 11.17
C ALA A 76 16.24 8.54 10.28
N ILE A 77 15.31 8.02 9.49
CA ILE A 77 15.59 6.95 8.54
C ILE A 77 15.09 7.36 7.17
N LYS A 78 15.91 7.06 6.16
CA LYS A 78 15.57 7.27 4.76
C LYS A 78 15.39 5.93 4.06
N TYR A 79 14.30 5.81 3.32
CA TYR A 79 14.02 4.66 2.47
C TYR A 79 14.14 5.07 1.00
N LYS A 80 14.82 4.25 0.18
CA LYS A 80 15.11 4.57 -1.23
C LYS A 80 14.74 3.40 -2.14
N LYS A 81 14.05 3.69 -3.25
CA LYS A 81 13.83 2.75 -4.37
C LYS A 81 13.86 3.52 -5.69
N GLY A 82 14.76 3.20 -6.63
CA GLY A 82 14.79 3.86 -7.95
C GLY A 82 14.98 5.38 -7.85
N VAL A 83 13.93 6.18 -8.09
CA VAL A 83 13.87 7.65 -7.85
C VAL A 83 13.05 8.06 -6.63
N PHE A 84 12.34 7.12 -5.99
CA PHE A 84 11.47 7.34 -4.84
C PHE A 84 12.26 7.39 -3.53
N ARG A 85 12.01 8.43 -2.73
CA ARG A 85 12.67 8.74 -1.45
C ARG A 85 11.58 8.99 -0.41
N LEU A 86 11.69 8.32 0.73
CA LEU A 86 10.86 8.55 1.91
C LEU A 86 11.78 8.81 3.10
N VAL A 87 11.45 9.78 3.95
CA VAL A 87 12.20 10.03 5.19
C VAL A 87 11.21 10.00 6.34
N THR A 88 11.50 9.19 7.36
CA THR A 88 10.79 9.20 8.64
C THR A 88 11.64 9.96 9.66
N PRO A 89 11.09 10.95 10.39
CA PRO A 89 11.82 11.69 11.42
C PRO A 89 12.31 10.80 12.57
N THR A 90 11.52 9.77 12.88
CA THR A 90 11.80 8.77 13.90
C THR A 90 11.70 7.39 13.27
N SER A 91 12.59 6.47 13.66
CA SER A 91 12.52 5.07 13.23
C SER A 91 11.16 4.45 13.55
N GLY A 92 10.54 3.80 12.57
CA GLY A 92 9.25 3.13 12.72
C GLY A 92 8.03 4.05 12.79
N ASP A 93 8.21 5.37 12.76
CA ASP A 93 7.11 6.33 12.77
C ASP A 93 6.79 6.86 11.35
N PHE A 94 5.71 6.33 10.78
CA PHE A 94 5.19 6.70 9.47
C PHE A 94 4.02 7.69 9.54
N SER A 95 3.70 8.21 10.73
CA SER A 95 2.56 9.12 10.92
C SER A 95 2.74 10.48 10.21
N MET A 96 3.99 10.94 10.04
CA MET A 96 4.32 12.22 9.41
C MET A 96 5.03 12.09 8.05
N SER A 97 5.11 10.89 7.45
CA SER A 97 5.93 10.68 6.26
C SER A 97 5.24 11.16 4.98
N PHE A 98 5.20 12.48 4.79
CA PHE A 98 4.88 13.12 3.51
C PHE A 98 5.99 14.09 3.12
N ARG A 99 6.90 13.62 2.27
CA ARG A 99 7.58 14.43 1.24
C ARG A 99 8.29 13.49 0.27
N ILE A 100 7.58 13.07 -0.77
CA ILE A 100 8.21 12.52 -1.98
C ILE A 100 8.85 13.70 -2.70
N SER A 101 10.11 14.00 -2.38
CA SER A 101 10.88 15.00 -3.12
C SER A 101 11.46 14.32 -4.36
N ILE A 102 10.78 14.52 -5.50
CA ILE A 102 11.38 14.27 -6.81
C ILE A 102 12.33 15.43 -7.07
N ARG A 103 13.63 15.24 -6.82
CA ARG A 103 14.64 16.16 -7.37
C ARG A 103 14.89 15.75 -8.82
N LYS A 104 14.51 16.64 -9.75
CA LYS A 104 14.90 16.59 -11.16
C LYS A 104 16.40 16.69 -11.30
#